data_AF-Q4UIR7-F1
#
_entry.id   AF-Q4UIR7-F1
#
_cell.length_a   1.000
_cell.length_b   1.000
_cell.length_c   1.000
_cell.angle_alpha   90.00
_cell.angle_beta   90.00
_cell.angle_gamma   90.00
#
_symmetry.space_group_name_H-M   'P 1'
#
loop_
_entity.id
_entity.type
_entity.pdbx_description
1 polymer ?
#
loop_
_entity_poly.entity_id
_entity_poly.type
_entity_poly.pdbx_seq_one_letter_code
_entity_poly.pdbx_strand_id
1 'polypeptide(L)'
;MEKATQLRGKNDPSPRSGRKDTLESKETVVLKPTPGMFVRRSKASFKDNYKAVKLLGKGSFGEVLLCIHRVTGIRYAIKVICKSSMKKKGDHEALLREVEVLKSLDHPNIMKIFEFFEDEKYYYFVTELYTGGELFDEIVSRKRLNEYDAARITKQILSGITYMHKHKIVHRDLKPENLILESKSINSNIRIIDFGLSTYYSEDKKLTDKIGTAYYIAPEVLKGVYDEKCDVWSIGVILYILLSGYPPFNGQNESEIIKKVQLGKYSFEMSHWQKVAESAKDLIKKMLIYNSEKRISAAEALEHHWITFMTREKNIDLPCLEFTIDNMRSFHYKQKFIQAAMLYIGSKLLTRDECKSLTAIFNSMDKNGDGQLDRSELIDGYTQYLKFKGKGMELVERSEIEEQVDMILQDIDFDNNGYIDYSEFLTVAMDRRTLFSKERLENAFKLFDFDNSGTICCNELAKMFGVDDVGKESWQQLIREFDTNNDGVIDFKEFKAMLTKYSK
;
A
#
# COMPACT_ATOMS: atom_id res chain seq x y z
N MET A 1 61.73 -35.09 -17.17
CA MET A 1 61.43 -33.97 -16.26
C MET A 1 60.37 -34.44 -15.28
N GLU A 2 60.63 -34.16 -14.02
CA GLU A 2 60.26 -34.94 -12.84
C GLU A 2 58.77 -34.92 -12.48
N LYS A 3 58.31 -36.06 -11.96
CA LYS A 3 57.15 -36.18 -11.08
C LYS A 3 57.60 -35.91 -9.64
N ALA A 4 56.87 -35.07 -8.92
CA ALA A 4 56.83 -35.06 -7.45
C ALA A 4 55.49 -34.46 -6.99
N THR A 5 54.88 -34.73 -5.83
CA THR A 5 54.80 -35.87 -4.89
C THR A 5 53.65 -35.48 -3.95
N GLN A 6 52.74 -36.41 -3.62
CA GLN A 6 51.76 -36.30 -2.54
C GLN A 6 52.43 -36.28 -1.17
N LEU A 7 51.88 -35.58 -0.18
CA LEU A 7 51.98 -36.00 1.23
C LEU A 7 50.64 -35.86 1.97
N ARG A 8 50.22 -37.00 2.54
CA ARG A 8 49.16 -37.18 3.54
C ARG A 8 49.74 -36.95 4.95
N GLY A 9 48.93 -36.41 5.86
CA GLY A 9 49.13 -36.47 7.32
C GLY A 9 47.93 -37.15 7.99
N LYS A 10 48.19 -38.04 8.96
CA LYS A 10 47.28 -39.00 9.61
C LYS A 10 46.49 -38.42 10.81
N ASN A 11 45.35 -39.07 11.13
CA ASN A 11 44.58 -39.08 12.41
C ASN A 11 45.50 -39.45 13.60
N ASP A 12 45.27 -39.17 14.90
CA ASP A 12 44.13 -39.14 15.86
C ASP A 12 44.70 -38.59 17.22
N PRO A 13 44.02 -38.48 18.40
CA PRO A 13 42.60 -38.61 18.77
C PRO A 13 42.03 -37.42 19.60
N SER A 14 40.71 -37.46 19.83
CA SER A 14 39.89 -36.59 20.68
C SER A 14 40.35 -36.41 22.15
N PRO A 15 39.88 -35.33 22.81
CA PRO A 15 39.34 -35.44 24.16
C PRO A 15 37.87 -34.97 24.24
N ARG A 16 37.08 -35.74 24.98
CA ARG A 16 35.69 -35.48 25.34
C ARG A 16 35.57 -34.35 26.38
N SER A 17 34.36 -33.79 26.39
CA SER A 17 33.63 -33.18 27.52
C SER A 17 33.64 -31.65 27.62
N GLY A 18 32.41 -31.12 27.61
CA GLY A 18 32.11 -29.71 27.77
C GLY A 18 30.88 -29.25 26.99
N ARG A 19 29.74 -29.97 27.07
CA ARG A 19 28.45 -29.37 26.73
C ARG A 19 28.20 -28.25 27.74
N LYS A 20 28.47 -27.01 27.34
CA LYS A 20 27.75 -25.87 27.89
C LYS A 20 26.48 -25.77 27.07
N ASP A 21 25.38 -26.22 27.65
CA ASP A 21 24.05 -25.86 27.20
C ASP A 21 23.94 -24.33 27.32
N THR A 22 24.26 -23.63 26.23
CA THR A 22 23.81 -22.25 26.06
C THR A 22 22.32 -22.36 25.79
N LEU A 23 21.53 -22.05 26.83
CA LEU A 23 20.15 -21.63 26.68
C LEU A 23 20.15 -20.46 25.69
N GLU A 24 19.94 -20.75 24.41
CA GLU A 24 19.42 -19.77 23.47
C GLU A 24 18.10 -19.28 24.05
N SER A 25 18.11 -18.05 24.57
CA SER A 25 16.90 -17.31 24.86
C SER A 25 16.08 -17.31 23.57
N LYS A 26 15.01 -18.11 23.52
CA LYS A 26 14.02 -18.03 22.44
C LYS A 26 13.57 -16.57 22.37
N GLU A 27 13.98 -15.87 21.31
CA GLU A 27 13.46 -14.54 21.01
C GLU A 27 11.94 -14.66 21.00
N THR A 28 11.29 -13.83 21.82
CA THR A 28 9.84 -13.79 21.91
C THR A 28 9.35 -13.29 20.55
N VAL A 29 8.67 -14.15 19.78
CA VAL A 29 8.15 -13.78 18.46
C VAL A 29 7.15 -12.64 18.64
N VAL A 30 7.51 -11.44 18.19
CA VAL A 30 6.63 -10.27 18.24
C VAL A 30 5.67 -10.35 17.05
N LEU A 31 4.39 -10.55 17.34
CA LEU A 31 3.34 -10.60 16.33
C LEU A 31 3.01 -9.19 15.84
N LYS A 32 3.09 -9.00 14.52
CA LYS A 32 2.89 -7.71 13.84
C LYS A 32 1.77 -7.85 12.81
N PRO A 33 0.51 -7.53 13.16
CA PRO A 33 -0.59 -7.57 12.21
C PRO A 33 -0.34 -6.58 11.06
N THR A 34 -0.46 -7.03 9.81
CA THR A 34 -0.35 -6.16 8.62
C THR A 34 -1.45 -6.53 7.61
N PRO A 35 -1.95 -5.61 6.78
CA PRO A 35 -2.96 -5.94 5.77
C PRO A 35 -2.52 -7.01 4.76
N GLY A 36 -1.20 -7.13 4.52
CA GLY A 36 -0.60 -8.10 3.62
C GLY A 36 -0.68 -9.55 4.10
N MET A 37 -0.74 -9.78 5.43
CA MET A 37 -0.79 -11.13 6.00
C MET A 37 -2.08 -11.90 5.61
N PHE A 38 -3.15 -11.16 5.31
CA PHE A 38 -4.45 -11.74 4.94
C PHE A 38 -4.50 -12.17 3.47
N VAL A 39 -3.52 -11.75 2.66
CA VAL A 39 -3.44 -12.09 1.24
C VAL A 39 -2.73 -13.44 1.12
N ARG A 40 -3.53 -14.50 1.14
CA ARG A 40 -3.02 -15.88 1.11
C ARG A 40 -2.92 -16.40 -0.31
N ARG A 41 -1.94 -17.27 -0.55
CA ARG A 41 -1.88 -18.14 -1.73
C ARG A 41 -2.87 -19.30 -1.54
N SER A 42 -4.08 -19.13 -2.04
CA SER A 42 -5.11 -20.17 -1.97
C SER A 42 -5.01 -21.12 -3.16
N LYS A 43 -5.07 -22.43 -2.87
CA LYS A 43 -5.23 -23.49 -3.88
C LYS A 43 -6.71 -23.85 -4.11
N ALA A 44 -7.64 -23.16 -3.45
CA ALA A 44 -9.05 -23.36 -3.68
C ALA A 44 -9.41 -23.00 -5.12
N SER A 45 -10.43 -23.66 -5.68
CA SER A 45 -10.88 -23.38 -7.05
C SER A 45 -11.45 -21.96 -7.12
N PHE A 46 -10.91 -21.16 -8.03
CA PHE A 46 -11.40 -19.80 -8.33
C PHE A 46 -12.91 -19.79 -8.58
N LYS A 47 -13.43 -20.81 -9.28
CA LYS A 47 -14.85 -20.90 -9.66
C LYS A 47 -15.78 -21.13 -8.48
N ASP A 48 -15.26 -21.65 -7.37
CA ASP A 48 -16.03 -21.97 -6.17
C ASP A 48 -16.32 -20.72 -5.36
N ASN A 49 -15.43 -19.72 -5.43
CA ASN A 49 -15.53 -18.47 -4.69
C ASN A 49 -16.04 -17.31 -5.56
N TYR A 50 -15.71 -17.30 -6.86
CA TYR A 50 -16.00 -16.17 -7.74
C TYR A 50 -16.80 -16.56 -8.98
N LYS A 51 -17.64 -15.62 -9.42
CA LYS A 51 -18.35 -15.66 -10.69
C LYS A 51 -17.86 -14.54 -11.59
N ALA A 52 -17.23 -14.88 -12.72
CA ALA A 52 -16.87 -13.91 -13.75
C ALA A 52 -18.12 -13.31 -14.41
N VAL A 53 -18.12 -11.99 -14.62
CA VAL A 53 -19.25 -11.22 -15.15
C VAL A 53 -18.91 -10.57 -16.49
N LYS A 54 -17.79 -9.86 -16.56
CA LYS A 54 -17.42 -9.04 -17.73
C LYS A 54 -15.91 -8.95 -17.86
N LEU A 55 -15.40 -8.97 -19.10
CA LEU A 55 -14.01 -8.60 -19.40
C LEU A 55 -13.84 -7.08 -19.24
N LEU A 56 -12.92 -6.67 -18.36
CA LEU A 56 -12.55 -5.26 -18.15
C LEU A 56 -11.40 -4.83 -19.05
N GLY A 57 -10.42 -5.70 -19.27
CA GLY A 57 -9.26 -5.40 -20.11
C GLY A 57 -8.47 -6.65 -20.49
N LYS A 58 -7.63 -6.53 -21.52
CA LYS A 58 -6.66 -7.56 -21.95
C LYS A 58 -5.27 -6.95 -21.99
N GLY A 59 -4.36 -7.49 -21.20
CA GLY A 59 -2.95 -7.12 -21.17
C GLY A 59 -2.07 -8.14 -21.89
N SER A 60 -0.76 -7.86 -21.90
CA SER A 60 0.26 -8.74 -22.48
C SER A 60 0.37 -10.11 -21.80
N PHE A 61 0.05 -10.19 -20.50
CA PHE A 61 0.20 -11.40 -19.69
C PHE A 61 -1.13 -12.09 -19.34
N GLY A 62 -2.28 -11.48 -19.63
CA GLY A 62 -3.55 -12.02 -19.18
C GLY A 62 -4.75 -11.10 -19.39
N GLU A 63 -5.87 -11.52 -18.82
CA GLU A 63 -7.15 -10.82 -18.90
C GLU A 63 -7.56 -10.32 -17.52
N VAL A 64 -8.19 -9.14 -17.47
CA VAL A 64 -8.76 -8.59 -16.23
C VAL A 64 -10.27 -8.72 -16.32
N LEU A 65 -10.87 -9.39 -15.34
CA LEU A 65 -12.30 -9.69 -15.30
C LEU A 65 -12.97 -8.97 -14.13
N LEU A 66 -14.15 -8.41 -14.37
CA LEU A 66 -15.10 -8.10 -13.31
C LEU A 66 -15.67 -9.40 -12.79
N CYS A 67 -15.50 -9.66 -11.50
CA CYS A 67 -16.00 -10.85 -10.83
C CYS A 67 -16.85 -10.48 -9.62
N ILE A 68 -17.81 -11.32 -9.28
CA ILE A 68 -18.62 -11.22 -8.07
C ILE A 68 -18.24 -12.37 -7.15
N HIS A 69 -17.88 -12.08 -5.91
CA HIS A 69 -17.70 -13.10 -4.89
C HIS A 69 -19.06 -13.72 -4.55
N ARG A 70 -19.16 -15.05 -4.58
CA ARG A 70 -20.45 -15.76 -4.59
C ARG A 70 -21.22 -15.64 -3.29
N VAL A 71 -20.52 -15.55 -2.16
CA VAL A 71 -21.14 -15.47 -0.83
C VAL A 71 -21.50 -14.03 -0.47
N THR A 72 -20.53 -13.11 -0.60
CA THR A 72 -20.70 -11.72 -0.14
C THR A 72 -21.33 -10.82 -1.20
N GLY A 73 -21.37 -11.24 -2.47
CA GLY A 73 -21.84 -10.42 -3.58
C GLY A 73 -20.93 -9.24 -3.95
N ILE A 74 -19.79 -9.08 -3.27
CA ILE A 74 -18.83 -7.99 -3.52
C ILE A 74 -18.20 -8.15 -4.91
N ARG A 75 -18.00 -7.01 -5.58
CA ARG A 75 -17.41 -6.94 -6.92
C ARG A 75 -15.92 -6.67 -6.84
N TYR A 76 -15.14 -7.43 -7.60
CA TYR A 76 -13.68 -7.34 -7.68
C TYR A 76 -13.22 -7.24 -9.13
N ALA A 77 -12.02 -6.68 -9.32
CA ALA A 77 -11.25 -6.83 -10.55
C ALA A 77 -10.27 -8.00 -10.36
N ILE A 78 -10.30 -8.98 -11.26
CA ILE A 78 -9.47 -10.18 -11.14
C ILE A 78 -8.61 -10.34 -12.38
N LYS A 79 -7.29 -10.15 -12.23
CA LYS A 79 -6.29 -10.39 -13.28
C LYS A 79 -5.98 -11.88 -13.33
N VAL A 80 -6.27 -12.51 -14.46
CA VAL A 80 -6.07 -13.94 -14.73
C VAL A 80 -4.89 -14.11 -15.68
N ILE A 81 -3.83 -14.75 -15.20
CA ILE A 81 -2.57 -14.94 -15.94
C ILE A 81 -2.38 -16.42 -16.21
N CYS A 82 -2.16 -16.78 -17.48
CA CYS A 82 -1.95 -18.17 -17.86
C CYS A 82 -0.49 -18.60 -17.60
N LYS A 83 -0.28 -19.73 -16.93
CA LYS A 83 1.07 -20.25 -16.68
C LYS A 83 1.80 -20.59 -17.97
N SER A 84 1.10 -21.06 -19.00
CA SER A 84 1.72 -21.38 -20.29
C SER A 84 2.13 -20.15 -21.10
N SER A 85 1.66 -18.94 -20.78
CA SER A 85 2.17 -17.70 -21.39
C SER A 85 3.49 -17.24 -20.77
N MET A 86 3.89 -17.78 -19.62
CA MET A 86 5.14 -17.45 -18.93
C MET A 86 6.28 -18.35 -19.41
N LYS A 87 6.84 -18.00 -20.57
CA LYS A 87 7.85 -18.81 -21.27
C LYS A 87 9.28 -18.48 -20.85
N LYS A 88 9.54 -17.30 -20.29
CA LYS A 88 10.90 -16.88 -19.96
C LYS A 88 11.26 -17.34 -18.55
N LYS A 89 12.52 -17.72 -18.38
CA LYS A 89 13.09 -17.98 -17.06
C LYS A 89 13.01 -16.70 -16.24
N GLY A 90 12.40 -16.74 -15.06
CA GLY A 90 12.18 -15.56 -14.22
C GLY A 90 10.74 -15.01 -14.21
N ASP A 91 9.88 -15.40 -15.17
CA ASP A 91 8.51 -14.85 -15.26
C ASP A 91 7.69 -15.18 -14.00
N HIS A 92 7.84 -16.40 -13.47
CA HIS A 92 7.13 -16.83 -12.27
C HIS A 92 7.64 -16.10 -11.03
N GLU A 93 8.96 -15.92 -10.92
CA GLU A 93 9.58 -15.17 -9.84
C GLU A 93 9.22 -13.68 -9.89
N ALA A 94 9.08 -13.09 -11.08
CA ALA A 94 8.60 -11.73 -11.26
C ALA A 94 7.14 -11.58 -10.82
N LEU A 95 6.28 -12.53 -11.18
CA LEU A 95 4.88 -12.54 -10.76
C LEU A 95 4.74 -12.67 -9.24
N LEU A 96 5.49 -13.58 -8.61
CA LEU A 96 5.48 -13.71 -7.14
C LEU A 96 6.02 -12.45 -6.46
N ARG A 97 6.99 -11.75 -7.07
CA ARG A 97 7.46 -10.45 -6.60
C ARG A 97 6.39 -9.37 -6.68
N GLU A 98 5.59 -9.34 -7.76
CA GLU A 98 4.42 -8.44 -7.89
C GLU A 98 3.44 -8.67 -6.73
N VAL A 99 3.18 -9.94 -6.37
CA VAL A 99 2.33 -10.28 -5.20
C VAL A 99 2.92 -9.76 -3.90
N GLU A 100 4.21 -9.99 -3.63
CA GLU A 100 4.83 -9.53 -2.39
C GLU A 100 4.90 -8.00 -2.29
N VAL A 101 5.18 -7.31 -3.40
CA VAL A 101 5.10 -5.84 -3.48
C VAL A 101 3.69 -5.36 -3.16
N LEU A 102 2.66 -5.94 -3.78
CA LEU A 102 1.27 -5.55 -3.52
C LEU A 102 0.84 -5.84 -2.07
N LYS A 103 1.37 -6.90 -1.46
CA LYS A 103 1.09 -7.25 -0.05
C LYS A 103 1.70 -6.26 0.92
N SER A 104 2.85 -5.68 0.59
CA SER A 104 3.56 -4.74 1.46
C SER A 104 3.09 -3.29 1.33
N LEU A 105 2.13 -2.99 0.44
CA LEU A 105 1.67 -1.63 0.19
C LEU A 105 0.28 -1.38 0.78
N ASP A 106 0.16 -0.33 1.57
CA ASP A 106 -1.12 0.13 2.13
C ASP A 106 -1.23 1.66 2.06
N HIS A 107 -1.86 2.15 0.99
CA HIS A 107 -1.92 3.59 0.70
C HIS A 107 -3.24 4.00 0.03
N PRO A 108 -3.82 5.18 0.32
CA PRO A 108 -5.08 5.65 -0.29
C PRO A 108 -5.01 5.88 -1.81
N ASN A 109 -3.83 5.94 -2.41
CA ASN A 109 -3.63 6.10 -3.85
C ASN A 109 -2.95 4.91 -4.55
N ILE A 110 -2.77 3.79 -3.86
CA ILE A 110 -2.22 2.54 -4.44
C ILE A 110 -3.33 1.49 -4.50
N MET A 111 -3.25 0.57 -5.47
CA MET A 111 -4.23 -0.51 -5.57
C MET A 111 -4.17 -1.47 -4.40
N LYS A 112 -5.33 -1.88 -3.89
CA LYS A 112 -5.42 -2.91 -2.85
C LYS A 112 -5.58 -4.31 -3.46
N ILE A 113 -4.76 -5.25 -2.98
CA ILE A 113 -4.92 -6.69 -3.21
C ILE A 113 -5.65 -7.34 -2.03
N PHE A 114 -6.60 -8.22 -2.33
CA PHE A 114 -7.40 -8.95 -1.35
C PHE A 114 -6.93 -10.39 -1.22
N GLU A 115 -6.78 -11.08 -2.35
CA GLU A 115 -6.47 -12.51 -2.40
C GLU A 115 -5.58 -12.84 -3.61
N PHE A 116 -4.84 -13.94 -3.49
CA PHE A 116 -4.03 -14.48 -4.58
C PHE A 116 -4.32 -15.98 -4.73
N PHE A 117 -4.85 -16.40 -5.88
CA PHE A 117 -5.10 -17.82 -6.16
C PHE A 117 -4.11 -18.37 -7.17
N GLU A 118 -3.88 -19.67 -7.05
CA GLU A 118 -3.16 -20.44 -8.04
C GLU A 118 -3.83 -21.80 -8.23
N ASP A 119 -4.12 -22.14 -9.48
CA ASP A 119 -4.49 -23.49 -9.88
C ASP A 119 -3.42 -24.09 -10.82
N GLU A 120 -3.69 -25.25 -11.43
CA GLU A 120 -2.74 -25.91 -12.34
C GLU A 120 -2.37 -25.07 -13.57
N LYS A 121 -3.24 -24.18 -14.03
CA LYS A 121 -3.13 -23.47 -15.31
C LYS A 121 -3.01 -21.96 -15.20
N TYR A 122 -3.46 -21.36 -14.09
CA TYR A 122 -3.60 -19.92 -13.96
C TYR A 122 -3.17 -19.39 -12.58
N TYR A 123 -2.75 -18.13 -12.58
CA TYR A 123 -2.66 -17.27 -11.41
C TYR A 123 -3.81 -16.25 -11.43
N TYR A 124 -4.36 -15.93 -10.26
CA TYR A 124 -5.45 -14.97 -10.12
C TYR A 124 -5.11 -13.93 -9.05
N PHE A 125 -5.10 -12.67 -9.43
CA PHE A 125 -4.93 -11.55 -8.51
C PHE A 125 -6.30 -10.94 -8.25
N VAL A 126 -6.81 -11.06 -7.03
CA VAL A 126 -8.09 -10.44 -6.65
C VAL A 126 -7.79 -9.06 -6.08
N THR A 127 -8.16 -8.03 -6.83
CA THR A 127 -7.92 -6.63 -6.47
C THR A 127 -9.22 -5.84 -6.42
N GLU A 128 -9.14 -4.66 -5.82
CA GLU A 128 -10.27 -3.75 -5.76
C GLU A 128 -10.78 -3.35 -7.16
N LEU A 129 -12.10 -3.26 -7.32
CA LEU A 129 -12.69 -2.76 -8.55
C LEU A 129 -12.79 -1.23 -8.55
N TYR A 130 -12.09 -0.58 -9.49
CA TYR A 130 -12.26 0.84 -9.79
C TYR A 130 -13.10 1.03 -11.05
N THR A 131 -14.00 2.02 -11.03
CA THR A 131 -15.05 2.18 -12.05
C THR A 131 -14.99 3.51 -12.80
N GLY A 132 -14.04 4.37 -12.47
CA GLY A 132 -13.85 5.67 -13.11
C GLY A 132 -13.17 5.62 -14.47
N GLY A 133 -12.48 4.52 -14.79
CA GLY A 133 -11.72 4.37 -16.03
C GLY A 133 -10.30 4.95 -15.91
N GLU A 134 -9.56 4.89 -17.02
CA GLU A 134 -8.18 5.36 -17.09
C GLU A 134 -8.12 6.90 -17.04
N LEU A 135 -7.11 7.45 -16.38
CA LEU A 135 -6.84 8.89 -16.41
C LEU A 135 -6.65 9.39 -17.86
N PHE A 136 -6.11 8.53 -18.73
CA PHE A 136 -5.92 8.84 -20.15
C PHE A 136 -7.23 9.23 -20.85
N ASP A 137 -8.34 8.54 -20.59
CA ASP A 137 -9.64 8.84 -21.19
C ASP A 137 -10.15 10.23 -20.77
N GLU A 138 -9.86 10.64 -19.52
CA GLU A 138 -10.18 11.98 -19.02
C GLU A 138 -9.34 13.06 -19.73
N ILE A 139 -8.05 12.78 -19.99
CA ILE A 139 -7.16 13.68 -20.74
C ILE A 139 -7.68 13.86 -22.17
N VAL A 140 -8.01 12.75 -22.85
CA VAL A 140 -8.49 12.76 -24.24
C VAL A 140 -9.82 13.51 -24.35
N SER A 141 -10.76 13.26 -23.44
CA SER A 141 -12.08 13.90 -23.47
C SER A 141 -12.03 15.40 -23.20
N ARG A 142 -11.14 15.86 -22.31
CA ARG A 142 -11.01 17.29 -21.95
C ARG A 142 -9.95 18.05 -22.75
N LYS A 143 -9.13 17.37 -23.56
CA LYS A 143 -7.92 17.85 -24.25
C LYS A 143 -6.78 18.30 -23.33
N ARG A 144 -7.07 18.98 -22.22
CA ARG A 144 -6.15 19.33 -21.14
C ARG A 144 -6.91 19.63 -19.85
N LEU A 145 -6.25 19.50 -18.71
CA LEU A 145 -6.81 19.86 -17.42
C LEU A 145 -6.48 21.30 -17.03
N ASN A 146 -7.29 21.88 -16.15
CA ASN A 146 -6.91 23.11 -15.44
C ASN A 146 -5.83 22.79 -14.38
N GLU A 147 -5.12 23.82 -13.90
CA GLU A 147 -4.02 23.61 -12.96
C GLU A 147 -4.45 23.01 -11.62
N TYR A 148 -5.65 23.31 -11.14
CA TYR A 148 -6.18 22.74 -9.91
C TYR A 148 -6.37 21.21 -10.02
N ASP A 149 -7.04 20.76 -11.09
CA ASP A 149 -7.27 19.34 -11.34
C ASP A 149 -5.94 18.60 -11.58
N ALA A 150 -5.03 19.20 -12.36
CA ALA A 150 -3.70 18.65 -12.59
C ALA A 150 -2.89 18.52 -11.29
N ALA A 151 -2.86 19.57 -10.45
CA ALA A 151 -2.17 19.52 -9.17
C ALA A 151 -2.77 18.49 -8.21
N ARG A 152 -4.10 18.37 -8.15
CA ARG A 152 -4.80 17.37 -7.32
C ARG A 152 -4.44 15.94 -7.74
N ILE A 153 -4.38 15.68 -9.03
CA ILE A 153 -3.99 14.36 -9.59
C ILE A 153 -2.51 14.11 -9.33
N THR A 154 -1.64 15.07 -9.65
CA THR A 154 -0.19 14.95 -9.44
C THR A 154 0.16 14.76 -7.97
N LYS A 155 -0.51 15.46 -7.03
CA LYS A 155 -0.33 15.24 -5.59
C LYS A 155 -0.59 13.79 -5.19
N GLN A 156 -1.70 13.20 -5.65
CA GLN A 156 -2.05 11.82 -5.33
C GLN A 156 -1.06 10.80 -5.91
N ILE A 157 -0.59 11.03 -7.14
CA ILE A 157 0.44 10.18 -7.75
C ILE A 157 1.74 10.29 -6.97
N LEU A 158 2.18 11.52 -6.68
CA LEU A 158 3.40 11.75 -5.90
C LEU A 158 3.29 11.14 -4.49
N SER A 159 2.14 11.25 -3.83
CA SER A 159 1.90 10.67 -2.51
C SER A 159 2.09 9.16 -2.50
N GLY A 160 1.44 8.45 -3.43
CA GLY A 160 1.65 7.00 -3.57
C GLY A 160 3.10 6.62 -3.91
N ILE A 161 3.79 7.43 -4.72
CA ILE A 161 5.18 7.15 -5.09
C ILE A 161 6.18 7.47 -3.98
N THR A 162 5.94 8.53 -3.20
CA THR A 162 6.69 8.83 -1.98
C THR A 162 6.58 7.67 -1.00
N TYR A 163 5.37 7.16 -0.76
CA TYR A 163 5.16 5.98 0.06
C TYR A 163 5.95 4.76 -0.46
N MET A 164 5.86 4.46 -1.77
CA MET A 164 6.62 3.35 -2.37
C MET A 164 8.14 3.51 -2.21
N HIS A 165 8.67 4.71 -2.48
CA HIS A 165 10.10 5.00 -2.37
C HIS A 165 10.59 4.91 -0.93
N LYS A 166 9.79 5.36 0.05
CA LYS A 166 10.04 5.18 1.50
C LYS A 166 10.15 3.70 1.86
N HIS A 167 9.30 2.85 1.26
CA HIS A 167 9.30 1.39 1.40
C HIS A 167 10.31 0.68 0.48
N LYS A 168 11.24 1.42 -0.13
CA LYS A 168 12.29 0.91 -1.03
C LYS A 168 11.74 0.13 -2.23
N ILE A 169 10.58 0.54 -2.74
CA ILE A 169 9.93 -0.01 -3.94
C ILE A 169 9.92 1.06 -5.03
N VAL A 170 10.27 0.68 -6.26
CA VAL A 170 10.17 1.53 -7.45
C VAL A 170 9.12 0.94 -8.41
N HIS A 171 8.34 1.79 -9.08
CA HIS A 171 7.26 1.35 -9.98
C HIS A 171 7.76 1.03 -11.40
N ARG A 172 8.58 1.91 -11.99
CA ARG A 172 9.23 1.77 -13.31
C ARG A 172 8.33 1.79 -14.55
N ASP A 173 7.01 1.96 -14.41
CA ASP A 173 6.07 2.03 -15.55
C ASP A 173 4.87 2.94 -15.25
N LEU A 174 5.14 4.12 -14.68
CA LEU A 174 4.12 5.13 -14.47
C LEU A 174 3.72 5.77 -15.79
N LYS A 175 2.42 5.68 -16.09
CA LYS A 175 1.78 6.23 -17.29
C LYS A 175 0.28 6.39 -17.03
N PRO A 176 -0.43 7.26 -17.77
CA PRO A 176 -1.87 7.48 -17.60
C PRO A 176 -2.73 6.21 -17.66
N GLU A 177 -2.31 5.18 -18.40
CA GLU A 177 -2.98 3.87 -18.50
C GLU A 177 -2.88 3.07 -17.19
N ASN A 178 -1.83 3.31 -16.40
CA ASN A 178 -1.62 2.68 -15.08
C ASN A 178 -2.15 3.55 -13.93
N LEU A 179 -2.99 4.56 -14.24
CA LEU A 179 -3.63 5.45 -13.28
C LEU A 179 -5.14 5.41 -13.47
N ILE A 180 -5.85 4.77 -12.54
CA ILE A 180 -7.29 4.57 -12.63
C ILE A 180 -8.04 5.49 -11.67
N LEU A 181 -9.14 6.08 -12.11
CA LEU A 181 -10.07 6.81 -11.25
C LEU A 181 -10.94 5.81 -10.48
N GLU A 182 -11.07 5.99 -9.16
CA GLU A 182 -11.91 5.12 -8.32
C GLU A 182 -13.37 5.01 -8.82
N SER A 183 -13.93 6.15 -9.25
CA SER A 183 -15.30 6.26 -9.75
C SER A 183 -15.42 7.37 -10.80
N LYS A 184 -16.62 7.52 -11.37
CA LYS A 184 -16.94 8.60 -12.31
C LYS A 184 -17.30 9.92 -11.63
N SER A 185 -17.21 10.00 -10.30
CA SER A 185 -17.51 11.22 -9.57
C SER A 185 -16.55 12.34 -9.97
N ILE A 186 -17.05 13.58 -9.97
CA ILE A 186 -16.16 14.74 -10.06
C ILE A 186 -15.16 14.67 -8.91
N ASN A 187 -13.89 14.96 -9.20
CA ASN A 187 -12.80 14.86 -8.24
C ASN A 187 -12.57 13.46 -7.65
N SER A 188 -12.91 12.38 -8.37
CA SER A 188 -12.55 11.02 -7.96
C SER A 188 -11.04 10.92 -7.67
N ASN A 189 -10.68 10.09 -6.69
CA ASN A 189 -9.29 9.81 -6.38
C ASN A 189 -8.64 8.93 -7.46
N ILE A 190 -7.32 9.01 -7.53
CA ILE A 190 -6.48 8.23 -8.42
C ILE A 190 -5.92 7.03 -7.66
N ARG A 191 -5.83 5.89 -8.37
CA ARG A 191 -5.21 4.66 -7.92
C ARG A 191 -4.12 4.27 -8.91
N ILE A 192 -2.90 4.13 -8.40
CA ILE A 192 -1.76 3.57 -9.12
C ILE A 192 -1.99 2.05 -9.21
N ILE A 193 -1.94 1.51 -10.42
CA ILE A 193 -2.16 0.10 -10.71
C ILE A 193 -0.97 -0.49 -11.49
N ASP A 194 -1.00 -1.81 -11.68
CA ASP A 194 -0.05 -2.61 -12.46
C ASP A 194 1.41 -2.54 -11.98
N PHE A 195 1.71 -3.43 -11.03
CA PHE A 195 3.00 -3.54 -10.37
C PHE A 195 3.90 -4.61 -10.99
N GLY A 196 3.56 -5.11 -12.19
CA GLY A 196 4.30 -6.19 -12.86
C GLY A 196 5.75 -5.85 -13.21
N LEU A 197 6.07 -4.55 -13.30
CA LEU A 197 7.44 -4.05 -13.46
C LEU A 197 8.02 -3.48 -12.16
N SER A 198 7.29 -3.48 -11.05
CA SER A 198 7.78 -2.97 -9.78
C SER A 198 8.84 -3.88 -9.15
N THR A 199 9.75 -3.33 -8.36
CA THR A 199 10.74 -4.12 -7.61
C THR A 199 11.22 -3.37 -6.38
N TYR A 200 11.74 -4.11 -5.41
CA TYR A 200 12.56 -3.53 -4.35
C TYR A 200 13.91 -3.06 -4.92
N TYR A 201 14.42 -1.96 -4.37
CA TYR A 201 15.75 -1.44 -4.64
C TYR A 201 16.52 -1.23 -3.33
N SER A 202 17.84 -1.05 -3.43
CA SER A 202 18.67 -0.64 -2.30
C SER A 202 19.57 0.51 -2.71
N GLU A 203 20.00 1.31 -1.75
CA GLU A 203 20.88 2.46 -2.02
C GLU A 203 22.25 2.01 -2.56
N ASP A 204 22.71 0.82 -2.16
CA ASP A 204 23.98 0.24 -2.57
C ASP A 204 23.97 -0.38 -3.98
N LYS A 205 22.79 -0.63 -4.56
CA LYS A 205 22.67 -1.36 -5.83
C LYS A 205 21.71 -0.67 -6.79
N LYS A 206 22.30 -0.08 -7.84
CA LYS A 206 21.53 0.49 -8.96
C LYS A 206 20.84 -0.61 -9.77
N LEU A 207 19.70 -0.24 -10.34
CA LEU A 207 18.88 -1.07 -11.22
C LEU A 207 19.42 -1.00 -12.65
N THR A 208 19.30 -2.11 -13.39
CA THR A 208 19.95 -2.23 -14.71
C THR A 208 19.01 -2.64 -15.85
N ASP A 209 17.80 -3.11 -15.54
CA ASP A 209 16.83 -3.54 -16.56
C ASP A 209 16.32 -2.35 -17.38
N LYS A 210 16.40 -2.43 -18.70
CA LYS A 210 15.86 -1.41 -19.62
C LYS A 210 14.38 -1.69 -19.90
N ILE A 211 13.50 -1.15 -19.06
CA ILE A 211 12.06 -1.39 -19.10
C ILE A 211 11.28 -0.08 -18.97
N GLY A 212 9.99 -0.11 -19.33
CA GLY A 212 9.09 1.04 -19.30
C GLY A 212 8.53 1.40 -20.66
N THR A 213 7.65 2.39 -20.70
CA THR A 213 6.95 2.83 -21.90
C THR A 213 7.65 4.06 -22.53
N ALA A 214 7.85 4.06 -23.86
CA ALA A 214 8.73 4.99 -24.57
C ALA A 214 8.53 6.49 -24.27
N TYR A 215 7.28 6.95 -24.09
CA TYR A 215 7.00 8.35 -23.78
C TYR A 215 7.41 8.77 -22.36
N TYR A 216 7.36 7.83 -21.41
CA TYR A 216 7.48 8.08 -19.98
C TYR A 216 8.82 7.62 -19.40
N ILE A 217 9.54 6.76 -20.11
CA ILE A 217 10.82 6.20 -19.67
C ILE A 217 11.87 7.30 -19.43
N ALA A 218 12.61 7.18 -18.32
CA ALA A 218 13.67 8.12 -17.99
C ALA A 218 14.97 7.86 -18.79
N PRO A 219 15.79 8.88 -19.09
CA PRO A 219 16.99 8.73 -19.90
C PRO A 219 18.02 7.76 -19.31
N GLU A 220 18.16 7.72 -17.98
CA GLU A 220 19.08 6.83 -17.27
C GLU A 220 18.64 5.35 -17.32
N VAL A 221 17.34 5.08 -17.43
CA VAL A 221 16.83 3.71 -17.64
C VAL A 221 17.29 3.18 -19.00
N LEU A 222 17.26 4.03 -20.04
CA LEU A 222 17.79 3.67 -21.36
C LEU A 222 19.32 3.43 -21.35
N LYS A 223 20.04 4.13 -20.47
CA LYS A 223 21.48 3.91 -20.24
C LYS A 223 21.76 2.62 -19.47
N GLY A 224 20.79 2.13 -18.70
CA GLY A 224 20.85 0.84 -18.01
C GLY A 224 21.47 0.89 -16.61
N VAL A 225 21.53 2.07 -15.99
CA VAL A 225 21.91 2.25 -14.57
C VAL A 225 21.06 3.37 -14.00
N TYR A 226 20.17 3.06 -13.07
CA TYR A 226 19.20 4.01 -12.53
C TYR A 226 18.74 3.68 -11.11
N ASP A 227 17.95 4.57 -10.53
CA ASP A 227 17.35 4.50 -9.20
C ASP A 227 15.87 4.91 -9.25
N GLU A 228 15.25 5.12 -8.10
CA GLU A 228 13.82 5.43 -7.96
C GLU A 228 13.41 6.75 -8.63
N LYS A 229 14.36 7.66 -8.91
CA LYS A 229 14.08 8.95 -9.57
C LYS A 229 13.53 8.78 -10.98
N CYS A 230 13.62 7.60 -11.59
CA CYS A 230 12.97 7.29 -12.87
C CYS A 230 11.44 7.43 -12.80
N ASP A 231 10.82 7.15 -11.65
CA ASP A 231 9.38 7.36 -11.43
C ASP A 231 9.06 8.86 -11.45
N VAL A 232 9.88 9.70 -10.80
CA VAL A 232 9.67 11.15 -10.77
C VAL A 232 9.72 11.76 -12.17
N TRP A 233 10.63 11.29 -13.03
CA TRP A 233 10.65 11.69 -14.44
C TRP A 233 9.33 11.32 -15.15
N SER A 234 8.86 10.10 -14.95
CA SER A 234 7.61 9.61 -15.55
C SER A 234 6.42 10.48 -15.11
N ILE A 235 6.34 10.86 -13.83
CA ILE A 235 5.32 11.78 -13.31
C ILE A 235 5.48 13.19 -13.90
N GLY A 236 6.71 13.67 -14.11
CA GLY A 236 6.98 14.94 -14.79
C GLY A 236 6.46 14.97 -16.22
N VAL A 237 6.61 13.85 -16.95
CA VAL A 237 6.02 13.66 -18.28
C VAL A 237 4.49 13.68 -18.21
N ILE A 238 3.89 12.97 -17.24
CA ILE A 238 2.44 12.95 -17.01
C ILE A 238 1.94 14.37 -16.74
N LEU A 239 2.56 15.11 -15.81
CA LEU A 239 2.17 16.48 -15.49
C LEU A 239 2.28 17.42 -16.70
N TYR A 240 3.34 17.27 -17.50
CA TYR A 240 3.47 18.02 -18.76
C TYR A 240 2.27 17.76 -19.68
N ILE A 241 1.86 16.49 -19.84
CA ILE A 241 0.71 16.10 -20.65
C ILE A 241 -0.60 16.62 -20.05
N LEU A 242 -0.80 16.55 -18.73
CA LEU A 242 -2.02 17.04 -18.08
C LEU A 242 -2.26 18.53 -18.37
N LEU A 243 -1.20 19.34 -18.38
CA LEU A 243 -1.30 20.80 -18.58
C LEU A 243 -1.33 21.23 -20.05
N SER A 244 -0.66 20.48 -20.95
CA SER A 244 -0.54 20.85 -22.37
C SER A 244 -1.45 20.07 -23.31
N GLY A 245 -1.80 18.83 -22.97
CA GLY A 245 -2.43 17.85 -23.86
C GLY A 245 -1.44 17.11 -24.78
N TYR A 246 -0.13 17.35 -24.69
CA TYR A 246 0.88 16.77 -25.59
C TYR A 246 2.09 16.24 -24.81
N PRO A 247 2.77 15.17 -25.26
CA PRO A 247 3.99 14.70 -24.61
C PRO A 247 5.18 15.65 -24.85
N PRO A 248 6.08 15.82 -23.86
CA PRO A 248 7.28 16.67 -24.01
C PRO A 248 8.30 16.10 -25.02
N PHE A 249 8.31 14.78 -25.21
CA PHE A 249 9.18 14.06 -26.14
C PHE A 249 8.32 13.31 -27.18
N ASN A 250 7.90 14.00 -28.24
CA ASN A 250 6.99 13.43 -29.24
C ASN A 250 7.72 12.97 -30.52
N GLY A 251 7.24 11.93 -31.21
CA GLY A 251 7.83 11.42 -32.46
C GLY A 251 6.87 10.56 -33.26
N GLN A 252 7.16 10.30 -34.53
CA GLN A 252 6.28 9.48 -35.40
C GLN A 252 6.36 7.99 -35.08
N ASN A 253 7.41 7.57 -34.41
CA ASN A 253 7.65 6.19 -34.01
C ASN A 253 8.46 6.15 -32.70
N GLU A 254 8.49 4.97 -32.07
CA GLU A 254 9.18 4.72 -30.82
C GLU A 254 10.67 5.11 -30.86
N SER A 255 11.35 4.85 -31.98
CA SER A 255 12.77 5.17 -32.13
C SER A 255 13.04 6.67 -32.11
N GLU A 256 12.16 7.48 -32.70
CA GLU A 256 12.27 8.95 -32.63
C GLU A 256 12.00 9.49 -31.23
N ILE A 257 11.01 8.92 -30.53
CA ILE A 257 10.68 9.28 -29.14
C ILE A 257 11.89 8.99 -28.24
N ILE A 258 12.43 7.78 -28.31
CA ILE A 258 13.62 7.36 -27.54
C ILE A 258 14.81 8.29 -27.81
N LYS A 259 15.07 8.66 -29.07
CA LYS A 259 16.14 9.63 -29.40
C LYS A 259 15.93 10.98 -28.72
N LYS A 260 14.70 11.49 -28.67
CA LYS A 260 14.39 12.76 -27.99
C LYS A 260 14.52 12.65 -26.47
N VAL A 261 14.08 11.55 -25.88
CA VAL A 261 14.26 11.26 -24.46
C VAL A 261 15.76 11.20 -24.11
N GLN A 262 16.58 10.53 -24.93
CA GLN A 262 18.04 10.46 -24.74
C GLN A 262 18.71 11.83 -24.78
N LEU A 263 18.21 12.75 -25.63
CA LEU A 263 18.67 14.14 -25.69
C LEU A 263 18.20 14.99 -24.49
N GLY A 264 17.06 14.64 -23.89
CA GLY A 264 16.52 15.31 -22.70
C GLY A 264 16.06 16.75 -22.92
N LYS A 265 15.85 17.17 -24.18
CA LYS A 265 15.43 18.53 -24.53
C LYS A 265 13.93 18.58 -24.79
N TYR A 266 13.23 19.44 -24.05
CA TYR A 266 11.81 19.76 -24.22
C TYR A 266 11.62 21.28 -24.11
N SER A 267 10.46 21.81 -24.51
CA SER A 267 10.18 23.25 -24.45
C SER A 267 8.75 23.55 -23.97
N PHE A 268 8.53 24.81 -23.57
CA PHE A 268 7.22 25.36 -23.19
C PHE A 268 6.74 26.42 -24.22
N GLU A 269 7.19 26.32 -25.48
CA GLU A 269 7.00 27.36 -26.50
C GLU A 269 5.58 27.37 -27.10
N MET A 270 4.85 26.27 -26.99
CA MET A 270 3.49 26.18 -27.53
C MET A 270 2.55 27.18 -26.83
N SER A 271 1.63 27.78 -27.59
CA SER A 271 0.77 28.87 -27.14
C SER A 271 -0.06 28.57 -25.87
N HIS A 272 -0.38 27.30 -25.62
CA HIS A 272 -1.11 26.89 -24.41
C HIS A 272 -0.32 27.10 -23.11
N TRP A 273 1.02 27.09 -23.14
CA TRP A 273 1.86 27.32 -21.97
C TRP A 273 1.89 28.78 -21.51
N GLN A 274 1.41 29.72 -22.34
CA GLN A 274 1.35 31.14 -21.98
C GLN A 274 0.42 31.41 -20.80
N LYS A 275 -0.58 30.55 -20.57
CA LYS A 275 -1.56 30.68 -19.47
C LYS A 275 -1.24 29.82 -18.25
N VAL A 276 -0.20 28.99 -18.33
CA VAL A 276 0.20 28.10 -17.24
C VAL A 276 1.16 28.83 -16.32
N ALA A 277 0.93 28.74 -15.00
CA ALA A 277 1.75 29.39 -14.00
C ALA A 277 3.23 28.98 -14.08
N GLU A 278 4.13 29.93 -13.83
CA GLU A 278 5.57 29.65 -13.82
C GLU A 278 5.96 28.65 -12.73
N SER A 279 5.24 28.61 -11.60
CA SER A 279 5.45 27.61 -10.55
C SER A 279 5.11 26.18 -10.99
N ALA A 280 4.14 26.00 -11.89
CA ALA A 280 3.85 24.69 -12.49
C ALA A 280 5.00 24.24 -13.41
N LYS A 281 5.49 25.16 -14.25
CA LYS A 281 6.62 24.92 -15.15
C LYS A 281 7.90 24.64 -14.38
N ASP A 282 8.11 25.32 -13.26
CA ASP A 282 9.25 25.11 -12.36
C ASP A 282 9.24 23.69 -11.77
N LEU A 283 8.09 23.18 -11.33
CA LEU A 283 7.96 21.79 -10.88
C LEU A 283 8.31 20.80 -12.00
N ILE A 284 7.74 20.97 -13.20
CA ILE A 284 8.06 20.13 -14.36
C ILE A 284 9.57 20.17 -14.64
N LYS A 285 10.20 21.36 -14.58
CA LYS A 285 11.63 21.51 -14.80
C LYS A 285 12.45 20.69 -13.81
N LYS A 286 12.07 20.71 -12.52
CA LYS A 286 12.73 19.95 -11.45
C LYS A 286 12.53 18.44 -11.59
N MET A 287 11.36 17.99 -12.04
CA MET A 287 11.06 16.58 -12.28
C MET A 287 11.71 16.03 -13.56
N LEU A 288 11.87 16.87 -14.58
CA LEU A 288 12.51 16.52 -15.85
C LEU A 288 13.98 16.95 -15.91
N ILE A 289 14.66 17.08 -14.77
CA ILE A 289 16.11 17.25 -14.74
C ILE A 289 16.75 15.96 -15.28
N TYR A 290 17.61 16.11 -16.28
CA TYR A 290 18.24 15.00 -16.97
C TYR A 290 19.18 14.18 -16.08
N ASN A 291 19.96 14.83 -15.22
CA ASN A 291 20.78 14.15 -14.22
C ASN A 291 19.90 13.70 -13.04
N SER A 292 19.71 12.39 -12.85
CA SER A 292 18.86 11.81 -11.80
C SER A 292 19.28 12.24 -10.39
N GLU A 293 20.57 12.42 -10.12
CA GLU A 293 21.07 12.87 -8.81
C GLU A 293 20.60 14.29 -8.45
N LYS A 294 20.41 15.14 -9.47
CA LYS A 294 19.92 16.52 -9.30
C LYS A 294 18.40 16.63 -9.44
N ARG A 295 17.74 15.54 -9.85
CA ARG A 295 16.29 15.48 -10.01
C ARG A 295 15.66 15.45 -8.63
N ILE A 296 14.62 16.27 -8.48
CA ILE A 296 13.82 16.33 -7.25
C ILE A 296 13.31 14.92 -6.89
N SER A 297 13.23 14.61 -5.60
CA SER A 297 12.57 13.41 -5.11
C SER A 297 11.04 13.53 -5.18
N ALA A 298 10.33 12.41 -5.02
CA ALA A 298 8.86 12.44 -4.93
C ALA A 298 8.38 13.23 -3.70
N ALA A 299 9.07 13.08 -2.56
CA ALA A 299 8.78 13.81 -1.32
C ALA A 299 8.97 15.33 -1.48
N GLU A 300 10.11 15.78 -2.00
CA GLU A 300 10.34 17.21 -2.26
C GLU A 300 9.36 17.79 -3.30
N ALA A 301 8.90 16.96 -4.26
CA ALA A 301 7.91 17.37 -5.25
C ALA A 301 6.50 17.55 -4.64
N LEU A 302 6.12 16.77 -3.62
CA LEU A 302 4.87 16.96 -2.87
C LEU A 302 4.84 18.30 -2.15
N GLU A 303 5.96 18.69 -1.56
CA GLU A 303 6.11 19.95 -0.82
C GLU A 303 6.27 21.16 -1.74
N HIS A 304 6.41 20.94 -3.06
CA HIS A 304 6.62 22.01 -4.02
C HIS A 304 5.50 23.06 -3.94
N HIS A 305 5.88 24.34 -3.98
CA HIS A 305 4.95 25.47 -3.81
C HIS A 305 3.71 25.38 -4.71
N TRP A 306 3.87 24.94 -5.97
CA TRP A 306 2.74 24.78 -6.88
C TRP A 306 1.72 23.74 -6.39
N ILE A 307 2.17 22.58 -5.91
CA ILE A 307 1.29 21.54 -5.37
C ILE A 307 0.60 22.07 -4.12
N THR A 308 1.37 22.49 -3.12
CA THR A 308 0.84 22.93 -1.82
C THR A 308 -0.09 24.14 -1.93
N PHE A 309 0.15 25.05 -2.87
CA PHE A 309 -0.74 26.19 -3.14
C PHE A 309 -2.03 25.75 -3.82
N MET A 310 -1.96 24.94 -4.88
CA MET A 310 -3.13 24.52 -5.66
C MET A 310 -4.03 23.55 -4.89
N THR A 311 -3.45 22.70 -4.03
CA THR A 311 -4.18 21.67 -3.28
C THR A 311 -4.41 22.06 -1.82
N ARG A 312 -4.28 23.33 -1.45
CA ARG A 312 -4.55 23.78 -0.08
C ARG A 312 -6.00 23.47 0.28
N GLU A 313 -6.20 22.56 1.22
CA GLU A 313 -7.54 22.24 1.73
C GLU A 313 -8.12 23.45 2.45
N LYS A 314 -9.37 23.79 2.13
CA LYS A 314 -10.02 24.99 2.67
C LYS A 314 -10.86 24.72 3.91
N ASN A 315 -11.31 23.48 4.12
CA ASN A 315 -12.12 23.11 5.29
C ASN A 315 -11.91 21.63 5.62
N ILE A 316 -11.47 21.33 6.85
CA ILE A 316 -11.55 19.99 7.44
C ILE A 316 -12.94 19.86 8.08
N ASP A 317 -13.58 18.70 7.94
CA ASP A 317 -14.82 18.39 8.66
C ASP A 317 -14.48 18.18 10.14
N LEU A 318 -14.56 19.26 10.92
CA LEU A 318 -14.17 19.27 12.33
C LEU A 318 -15.00 18.29 13.20
N PRO A 319 -16.33 18.16 13.02
CA PRO A 319 -17.10 17.08 13.65
C PRO A 319 -16.57 15.68 13.30
N CYS A 320 -16.22 15.42 12.05
CA CYS A 320 -15.65 14.14 11.66
C CYS A 320 -14.26 13.91 12.28
N LEU A 321 -13.42 14.95 12.32
CA LEU A 321 -12.11 14.92 12.99
C LEU A 321 -12.26 14.62 14.48
N GLU A 322 -13.22 15.27 15.14
CA GLU A 322 -13.53 15.07 16.56
C GLU A 322 -13.89 13.61 16.85
N PHE A 323 -14.84 13.07 16.09
CA PHE A 323 -15.25 11.67 16.21
C PHE A 323 -14.09 10.69 15.94
N THR A 324 -13.26 10.99 14.93
CA THR A 324 -12.09 10.18 14.58
C THR A 324 -11.11 10.10 15.74
N ILE A 325 -10.73 11.25 16.31
CA ILE A 325 -9.77 11.31 17.41
C ILE A 325 -10.36 10.69 18.69
N ASP A 326 -11.64 10.90 18.99
CA ASP A 326 -12.29 10.25 20.13
C ASP A 326 -12.28 8.71 20.00
N ASN A 327 -12.52 8.15 18.80
CA ASN A 327 -12.43 6.71 18.55
C ASN A 327 -11.01 6.15 18.68
N MET A 328 -10.00 6.92 18.25
CA MET A 328 -8.58 6.58 18.40
C MET A 328 -8.18 6.55 19.87
N ARG A 329 -8.61 7.57 20.64
CA ARG A 329 -8.33 7.65 22.09
C ARG A 329 -8.97 6.53 22.90
N SER A 330 -10.14 6.05 22.50
CA SER A 330 -10.85 4.98 23.22
C SER A 330 -10.39 3.58 22.83
N PHE A 331 -9.41 3.45 21.92
CA PHE A 331 -8.91 2.16 21.46
C PHE A 331 -7.82 1.65 22.39
N HIS A 332 -8.10 0.58 23.14
CA HIS A 332 -7.16 0.00 24.12
C HIS A 332 -7.00 -1.52 23.99
N TYR A 333 -7.15 -2.05 22.77
CA TYR A 333 -7.00 -3.48 22.51
C TYR A 333 -5.52 -3.84 22.36
N LYS A 334 -4.96 -4.54 23.34
CA LYS A 334 -3.52 -4.92 23.37
C LYS A 334 -3.24 -6.29 22.75
N GLN A 335 -4.25 -7.15 22.66
CA GLN A 335 -4.12 -8.50 22.16
C GLN A 335 -3.96 -8.47 20.64
N LYS A 336 -2.82 -8.95 20.13
CA LYS A 336 -2.48 -8.94 18.69
C LYS A 336 -3.48 -9.70 17.82
N PHE A 337 -4.14 -10.72 18.35
CA PHE A 337 -5.24 -11.40 17.63
C PHE A 337 -6.45 -10.49 17.41
N ILE A 338 -6.85 -9.72 18.43
CA ILE A 338 -7.99 -8.79 18.30
C ILE A 338 -7.64 -7.68 17.31
N GLN A 339 -6.43 -7.12 17.41
CA GLN A 339 -5.91 -6.14 16.46
C GLN A 339 -5.92 -6.71 15.03
N ALA A 340 -5.45 -7.94 14.81
CA ALA A 340 -5.47 -8.58 13.49
C ALA A 340 -6.89 -8.81 12.95
N ALA A 341 -7.82 -9.26 13.79
CA ALA A 341 -9.21 -9.45 13.38
C ALA A 341 -9.88 -8.12 12.99
N MET A 342 -9.67 -7.07 13.78
CA MET A 342 -10.15 -5.72 13.46
C MET A 342 -9.49 -5.19 12.19
N LEU A 343 -8.17 -5.34 12.05
CA LEU A 343 -7.42 -4.91 10.87
C LEU A 343 -7.89 -5.63 9.60
N TYR A 344 -8.23 -6.91 9.66
CA TYR A 344 -8.83 -7.60 8.53
C TYR A 344 -10.16 -6.95 8.12
N ILE A 345 -11.05 -6.68 9.08
CA ILE A 345 -12.34 -6.05 8.81
C ILE A 345 -12.12 -4.65 8.21
N GLY A 346 -11.30 -3.82 8.84
CA GLY A 346 -11.04 -2.45 8.42
C GLY A 346 -10.30 -2.35 7.08
N SER A 347 -9.35 -3.26 6.83
CA SER A 347 -8.54 -3.23 5.61
C SER A 347 -9.18 -3.96 4.42
N LYS A 348 -9.99 -5.01 4.63
CA LYS A 348 -10.51 -5.87 3.56
C LYS A 348 -12.04 -5.88 3.40
N LEU A 349 -12.82 -5.47 4.41
CA LEU A 349 -14.29 -5.59 4.38
C LEU A 349 -15.03 -4.26 4.43
N LEU A 350 -14.34 -3.14 4.66
CA LEU A 350 -14.91 -1.80 4.51
C LEU A 350 -14.99 -1.41 3.04
N THR A 351 -16.10 -0.77 2.66
CA THR A 351 -16.28 -0.22 1.32
C THR A 351 -15.67 1.19 1.24
N ARG A 352 -15.33 1.63 0.02
CA ARG A 352 -14.83 2.99 -0.19
C ARG A 352 -15.81 4.07 0.25
N ASP A 353 -17.10 3.85 0.05
CA ASP A 353 -18.13 4.83 0.40
C ASP A 353 -18.19 5.02 1.92
N GLU A 354 -18.00 3.95 2.70
CA GLU A 354 -17.89 4.02 4.17
C GLU A 354 -16.59 4.72 4.61
N CYS A 355 -15.47 4.49 3.92
CA CYS A 355 -14.18 5.08 4.29
C CYS A 355 -14.01 6.53 3.85
N LYS A 356 -14.87 7.06 2.97
CA LYS A 356 -14.65 8.33 2.25
C LYS A 356 -14.32 9.52 3.16
N SER A 357 -15.05 9.72 4.26
CA SER A 357 -14.80 10.83 5.19
C SER A 357 -13.49 10.61 5.97
N LEU A 358 -13.25 9.39 6.44
CA LEU A 358 -12.03 9.04 7.16
C LEU A 358 -10.78 9.18 6.27
N THR A 359 -10.85 8.79 5.00
CA THR A 359 -9.75 9.01 4.04
C THR A 359 -9.46 10.51 3.87
N ALA A 360 -10.49 11.36 3.87
CA ALA A 360 -10.29 12.81 3.82
C ALA A 360 -9.61 13.34 5.10
N ILE A 361 -10.02 12.84 6.28
CA ILE A 361 -9.36 13.20 7.55
C ILE A 361 -7.90 12.72 7.55
N PHE A 362 -7.62 11.48 7.16
CA PHE A 362 -6.27 10.93 7.05
C PHE A 362 -5.39 11.82 6.18
N ASN A 363 -5.82 12.11 4.94
CA ASN A 363 -5.08 12.96 4.01
C ASN A 363 -4.90 14.41 4.51
N SER A 364 -5.81 14.89 5.37
CA SER A 364 -5.69 16.22 5.97
C SER A 364 -4.69 16.25 7.13
N MET A 365 -4.50 15.12 7.81
CA MET A 365 -3.54 14.94 8.91
C MET A 365 -2.14 14.66 8.37
N ASP A 366 -2.02 13.83 7.34
CA ASP A 366 -0.79 13.51 6.60
C ASP A 366 -0.29 14.76 5.84
N LYS A 367 0.61 15.52 6.47
CA LYS A 367 1.10 16.81 5.98
C LYS A 367 2.17 16.64 4.91
N ASN A 368 3.05 15.66 5.10
CA ASN A 368 4.12 15.38 4.14
C ASN A 368 3.60 14.58 2.93
N GLY A 369 2.41 13.98 3.02
CA GLY A 369 1.74 13.24 1.97
C GLY A 369 2.36 11.87 1.71
N ASP A 370 3.12 11.33 2.67
CA ASP A 370 3.82 10.06 2.53
C ASP A 370 2.92 8.85 2.80
N GLY A 371 1.67 9.07 3.20
CA GLY A 371 0.66 8.05 3.37
C GLY A 371 0.72 7.29 4.69
N GLN A 372 1.46 7.80 5.66
CA GLN A 372 1.49 7.33 7.04
C GLN A 372 1.33 8.53 7.98
N LEU A 373 0.77 8.34 9.17
CA LEU A 373 0.72 9.41 10.17
C LEU A 373 1.85 9.23 11.17
N ASP A 374 2.79 10.17 11.17
CA ASP A 374 3.85 10.21 12.18
C ASP A 374 3.39 10.89 13.49
N ARG A 375 4.24 10.81 14.52
CA ARG A 375 3.97 11.42 15.84
C ARG A 375 3.68 12.93 15.74
N SER A 376 4.41 13.66 14.89
CA SER A 376 4.24 15.11 14.73
C SER A 376 2.89 15.44 14.09
N GLU A 377 2.50 14.69 13.07
CA GLU A 377 1.22 14.86 12.37
C GLU A 377 0.03 14.52 13.29
N LEU A 378 0.18 13.50 14.15
CA LEU A 378 -0.80 13.18 15.18
C LEU A 378 -0.92 14.30 16.22
N ILE A 379 0.19 14.91 16.67
CA ILE A 379 0.18 16.07 17.57
C ILE A 379 -0.56 17.24 16.93
N ASP A 380 -0.30 17.53 15.65
CA ASP A 380 -0.98 18.61 14.94
C ASP A 380 -2.49 18.36 14.79
N GLY A 381 -2.89 17.13 14.47
CA GLY A 381 -4.29 16.73 14.40
C GLY A 381 -4.99 16.81 15.75
N TYR A 382 -4.36 16.30 16.81
CA TYR A 382 -4.88 16.36 18.18
C TYR A 382 -5.02 17.81 18.67
N THR A 383 -4.06 18.67 18.33
CA THR A 383 -4.11 20.09 18.65
C THR A 383 -5.28 20.79 17.95
N GLN A 384 -5.56 20.46 16.70
CA GLN A 384 -6.73 20.99 15.98
C GLN A 384 -8.05 20.54 16.61
N TYR A 385 -8.13 19.29 17.03
CA TYR A 385 -9.27 18.74 17.76
C TYR A 385 -9.52 19.47 19.09
N LEU A 386 -8.47 19.72 19.90
CA LEU A 386 -8.61 20.45 21.17
C LEU A 386 -9.09 21.89 20.96
N LYS A 387 -8.55 22.58 19.94
CA LYS A 387 -9.00 23.92 19.53
C LYS A 387 -10.50 23.91 19.21
N PHE A 388 -10.96 22.89 18.47
CA PHE A 388 -12.36 22.77 18.10
C PHE A 388 -13.27 22.51 19.32
N LYS A 389 -12.86 21.68 20.28
CA LYS A 389 -13.59 21.43 21.53
C LYS A 389 -13.67 22.64 22.48
N GLY A 390 -13.12 23.80 22.10
CA GLY A 390 -13.17 25.01 22.91
C GLY A 390 -12.34 24.95 24.19
N LYS A 391 -11.50 23.90 24.35
CA LYS A 391 -10.46 23.90 25.37
C LYS A 391 -9.37 24.86 24.90
N GLY A 392 -9.37 26.08 25.44
CA GLY A 392 -8.38 27.09 25.09
C GLY A 392 -6.96 26.52 25.21
N MET A 393 -6.12 26.76 24.20
CA MET A 393 -4.70 26.34 24.19
C MET A 393 -3.89 26.85 25.40
N GLU A 394 -4.46 27.74 26.22
CA GLU A 394 -3.87 28.21 27.48
C GLU A 394 -4.03 27.21 28.63
N LEU A 395 -4.79 26.12 28.48
CA LEU A 395 -5.13 25.19 29.58
C LEU A 395 -4.54 23.78 29.46
N VAL A 396 -3.94 23.41 28.31
CA VAL A 396 -3.37 22.07 28.11
C VAL A 396 -1.89 22.22 27.80
N GLU A 397 -1.04 21.68 28.67
CA GLU A 397 0.41 21.71 28.44
C GLU A 397 0.77 20.84 27.22
N ARG A 398 1.78 21.26 26.46
CA ARG A 398 2.25 20.49 25.29
C ARG A 398 2.67 19.06 25.66
N SER A 399 3.23 18.88 26.86
CA SER A 399 3.57 17.58 27.45
C SER A 399 2.36 16.64 27.55
N GLU A 400 1.19 17.15 27.94
CA GLU A 400 -0.04 16.35 28.04
C GLU A 400 -0.53 15.90 26.66
N ILE A 401 -0.45 16.78 25.65
CA ILE A 401 -0.79 16.41 24.26
C ILE A 401 0.14 15.30 23.76
N GLU A 402 1.43 15.47 24.00
CA GLU A 402 2.47 14.52 23.62
C GLU A 402 2.25 13.14 24.26
N GLU A 403 1.96 13.09 25.57
CA GLU A 403 1.66 11.84 26.28
C GLU A 403 0.39 11.16 25.73
N GLN A 404 -0.67 11.91 25.44
CA GLN A 404 -1.88 11.35 24.84
C GLN A 404 -1.62 10.78 23.45
N VAL A 405 -0.83 11.47 22.62
CA VAL A 405 -0.46 10.98 21.28
C VAL A 405 0.42 9.73 21.37
N ASP A 406 1.36 9.70 22.31
CA ASP A 406 2.21 8.52 22.51
C ASP A 406 1.40 7.28 22.91
N MET A 407 0.37 7.45 23.74
CA MET A 407 -0.59 6.37 24.06
C MET A 407 -1.38 5.92 22.84
N ILE A 408 -1.90 6.87 22.05
CA ILE A 408 -2.64 6.57 20.81
C ILE A 408 -1.75 5.77 19.84
N LEU A 409 -0.53 6.24 19.60
CA LEU A 409 0.41 5.59 18.70
C LEU A 409 0.74 4.17 19.20
N GLN A 410 1.00 4.00 20.49
CA GLN A 410 1.28 2.70 21.09
C GLN A 410 0.11 1.70 20.94
N ASP A 411 -1.13 2.16 21.04
CA ASP A 411 -2.30 1.28 20.94
C ASP A 411 -2.69 0.97 19.47
N ILE A 412 -2.41 1.87 18.51
CA ILE A 412 -2.86 1.77 17.11
C ILE A 412 -1.80 1.25 16.14
N ASP A 413 -0.51 1.50 16.39
CA ASP A 413 0.60 0.98 15.57
C ASP A 413 0.69 -0.56 15.75
N PHE A 414 -0.03 -1.30 14.91
CA PHE A 414 -0.20 -2.73 15.08
C PHE A 414 1.09 -3.46 14.72
N ASP A 415 1.78 -3.03 13.66
CA ASP A 415 3.02 -3.64 13.19
C ASP A 415 4.29 -3.11 13.89
N ASN A 416 4.16 -2.09 14.74
CA ASN A 416 5.23 -1.42 15.48
C ASN A 416 6.29 -0.83 14.53
N ASN A 417 5.86 -0.13 13.48
CA ASN A 417 6.73 0.55 12.54
C ASN A 417 7.01 2.02 12.91
N GLY A 418 6.35 2.53 13.95
CA GLY A 418 6.48 3.90 14.47
C GLY A 418 5.52 4.90 13.83
N TYR A 419 4.60 4.44 12.98
CA TYR A 419 3.59 5.24 12.29
C TYR A 419 2.20 4.63 12.47
N ILE A 420 1.16 5.38 12.12
CA ILE A 420 -0.17 4.81 11.90
C ILE A 420 -0.40 4.71 10.40
N ASP A 421 -0.48 3.48 9.89
CA ASP A 421 -0.75 3.20 8.49
C ASP A 421 -2.21 3.48 8.10
N TYR A 422 -2.46 3.64 6.80
CA TYR A 422 -3.80 3.96 6.29
C TYR A 422 -4.89 2.97 6.76
N SER A 423 -4.65 1.66 6.68
CA SER A 423 -5.63 0.66 7.11
C SER A 423 -5.75 0.57 8.64
N GLU A 424 -4.69 0.86 9.40
CA GLU A 424 -4.76 0.93 10.86
C GLU A 424 -5.64 2.11 11.30
N PHE A 425 -5.39 3.28 10.70
CA PHE A 425 -6.22 4.47 10.89
C PHE A 425 -7.69 4.18 10.59
N LEU A 426 -8.01 3.62 9.42
CA LEU A 426 -9.39 3.29 9.07
C LEU A 426 -10.02 2.30 10.06
N THR A 427 -9.26 1.27 10.46
CA THR A 427 -9.72 0.25 11.41
C THR A 427 -10.11 0.86 12.74
N VAL A 428 -9.28 1.76 13.28
CA VAL A 428 -9.48 2.31 14.61
C VAL A 428 -10.46 3.49 14.60
N ALA A 429 -10.40 4.36 13.58
CA ALA A 429 -11.24 5.54 13.48
C ALA A 429 -12.70 5.25 13.09
N MET A 430 -12.98 4.09 12.46
CA MET A 430 -14.32 3.72 12.04
C MET A 430 -15.28 3.50 13.22
N ASP A 431 -16.52 3.98 13.05
CA ASP A 431 -17.62 3.71 13.99
C ASP A 431 -17.76 2.21 14.26
N ARG A 432 -17.81 1.84 15.54
CA ARG A 432 -17.80 0.43 15.98
C ARG A 432 -19.02 -0.34 15.49
N ARG A 433 -20.19 0.30 15.37
CA ARG A 433 -21.41 -0.37 14.87
C ARG A 433 -21.30 -0.69 13.38
N THR A 434 -20.67 0.22 12.64
CA THR A 434 -20.37 0.05 11.21
C THR A 434 -19.31 -1.03 11.01
N LEU A 435 -18.22 -1.00 11.78
CA LEU A 435 -17.13 -1.97 11.69
C LEU A 435 -17.61 -3.40 12.05
N PHE A 436 -18.39 -3.56 13.11
CA PHE A 436 -18.82 -4.87 13.63
C PHE A 436 -20.21 -5.31 13.19
N SER A 437 -20.52 -5.14 11.90
CA SER A 437 -21.74 -5.72 11.32
C SER A 437 -21.69 -7.25 11.43
N LYS A 438 -22.87 -7.90 11.51
CA LYS A 438 -22.98 -9.36 11.62
C LYS A 438 -22.21 -10.08 10.50
N GLU A 439 -22.38 -9.62 9.26
CA GLU A 439 -21.72 -10.19 8.09
C GLU A 439 -20.19 -10.06 8.17
N ARG A 440 -19.68 -8.91 8.62
CA ARG A 440 -18.24 -8.67 8.78
C ARG A 440 -17.62 -9.57 9.85
N LEU A 441 -18.29 -9.73 10.98
CA LEU A 441 -17.85 -10.62 12.04
C LEU A 441 -17.80 -12.08 11.57
N GLU A 442 -18.83 -12.54 10.84
CA GLU A 442 -18.87 -13.90 10.27
C GLU A 442 -17.76 -14.12 9.23
N ASN A 443 -17.54 -13.15 8.33
CA ASN A 443 -16.48 -13.22 7.33
C ASN A 443 -15.09 -13.19 7.97
N ALA A 444 -14.87 -12.36 8.99
CA ALA A 444 -13.64 -12.34 9.76
C ALA A 444 -13.39 -13.70 10.43
N PHE A 445 -14.38 -14.24 11.15
CA PHE A 445 -14.25 -15.54 11.82
C PHE A 445 -13.83 -16.64 10.84
N LYS A 446 -14.49 -16.76 9.68
CA LYS A 446 -14.17 -17.74 8.64
C LYS A 446 -12.77 -17.60 8.06
N LEU A 447 -12.16 -16.41 8.12
CA LEU A 447 -10.78 -16.23 7.69
C LEU A 447 -9.79 -16.89 8.66
N PHE A 448 -10.10 -16.83 9.96
CA PHE A 448 -9.27 -17.38 11.03
C PHE A 448 -9.54 -18.87 11.29
N ASP A 449 -10.77 -19.34 11.08
CA ASP A 449 -11.15 -20.77 11.10
C ASP A 449 -10.88 -21.39 9.71
N PHE A 450 -9.66 -21.88 9.51
CA PHE A 450 -9.19 -22.38 8.21
C PHE A 450 -9.79 -23.72 7.83
N ASP A 451 -9.97 -24.60 8.81
CA ASP A 451 -10.48 -25.94 8.57
C ASP A 451 -12.02 -26.02 8.60
N ASN A 452 -12.68 -24.89 8.86
CA ASN A 452 -14.12 -24.76 9.02
C ASN A 452 -14.65 -25.67 10.14
N SER A 453 -13.86 -25.85 11.20
CA SER A 453 -14.25 -26.61 12.39
C SER A 453 -15.34 -25.90 13.21
N GLY A 454 -15.53 -24.60 12.99
CA GLY A 454 -16.42 -23.75 13.78
C GLY A 454 -15.75 -23.14 15.00
N THR A 455 -14.45 -23.35 15.19
CA THR A 455 -13.64 -22.77 16.27
C THR A 455 -12.27 -22.35 15.74
N ILE A 456 -11.61 -21.41 16.43
CA ILE A 456 -10.26 -20.94 16.08
C ILE A 456 -9.28 -21.48 17.11
N CYS A 457 -8.20 -22.14 16.65
CA CYS A 457 -7.15 -22.69 17.50
C CYS A 457 -5.80 -21.96 17.36
N CYS A 458 -4.88 -22.23 18.29
CA CYS A 458 -3.54 -21.62 18.31
C CYS A 458 -2.76 -21.84 17.00
N ASN A 459 -2.88 -23.03 16.40
CA ASN A 459 -2.16 -23.37 15.16
C ASN A 459 -2.64 -22.55 13.96
N GLU A 460 -3.93 -22.22 13.91
CA GLU A 460 -4.49 -21.36 12.87
C GLU A 460 -4.00 -19.93 13.02
N LEU A 461 -3.94 -19.45 14.26
CA LEU A 461 -3.35 -18.16 14.55
C LEU A 461 -1.87 -18.09 14.14
N ALA A 462 -1.08 -19.12 14.44
CA ALA A 462 0.33 -19.21 14.03
C ALA A 462 0.47 -19.10 12.51
N LYS A 463 -0.32 -19.89 11.77
CA LYS A 463 -0.37 -19.86 10.30
C LYS A 463 -0.77 -18.51 9.75
N MET A 464 -1.73 -17.83 10.38
CA MET A 464 -2.17 -16.49 9.98
C MET A 464 -1.02 -15.48 10.06
N PHE A 465 -0.28 -15.49 11.17
CA PHE A 465 0.87 -14.61 11.36
C PHE A 465 2.12 -15.04 10.59
N GLY A 466 2.10 -16.18 9.91
CA GLY A 466 3.25 -16.72 9.20
C GLY A 466 4.38 -17.14 10.13
N VAL A 467 4.05 -17.53 11.37
CA VAL A 467 4.99 -17.95 12.42
C VAL A 467 4.77 -19.41 12.78
N ASP A 468 5.81 -20.08 13.28
CA ASP A 468 5.71 -21.49 13.69
C ASP A 468 4.93 -21.66 15.01
N ASP A 469 5.03 -20.68 15.91
CA ASP A 469 4.34 -20.63 17.20
C ASP A 469 4.03 -19.17 17.54
N VAL A 470 2.81 -18.89 17.99
CA VAL A 470 2.33 -17.57 18.46
C VAL A 470 2.94 -17.21 19.83
N GLY A 471 3.58 -18.18 20.47
CA GLY A 471 4.02 -18.11 21.85
C GLY A 471 2.89 -18.56 22.77
N LYS A 472 3.16 -19.61 23.56
CA LYS A 472 2.17 -20.20 24.49
C LYS A 472 1.54 -19.17 25.43
N GLU A 473 2.31 -18.16 25.87
CA GLU A 473 1.81 -17.13 26.77
C GLU A 473 0.77 -16.22 26.13
N SER A 474 1.00 -15.76 24.90
CA SER A 474 0.08 -14.93 24.13
C SER A 474 -1.26 -15.62 23.89
N TRP A 475 -1.23 -16.89 23.50
CA TRP A 475 -2.44 -17.70 23.31
C TRP A 475 -3.16 -17.97 24.63
N GLN A 476 -2.42 -18.35 25.68
CA GLN A 476 -3.02 -18.60 26.98
C GLN A 476 -3.65 -17.34 27.58
N GLN A 477 -3.07 -16.16 27.38
CA GLN A 477 -3.67 -14.91 27.82
C GLN A 477 -5.01 -14.66 27.11
N LEU A 478 -5.06 -14.91 25.79
CA LEU A 478 -6.28 -14.78 25.01
C LEU A 478 -7.38 -15.73 25.49
N ILE A 479 -7.05 -17.01 25.65
CA ILE A 479 -7.95 -18.05 26.14
C ILE A 479 -8.46 -17.69 27.55
N ARG A 480 -7.58 -17.34 28.50
CA ARG A 480 -7.99 -16.98 29.86
C ARG A 480 -9.00 -15.83 29.92
N GLU A 481 -8.95 -14.91 28.95
CA GLU A 481 -9.79 -13.72 28.96
C GLU A 481 -11.15 -13.93 28.26
N PHE A 482 -11.22 -14.84 27.28
CA PHE A 482 -12.37 -14.92 26.37
C PHE A 482 -12.92 -16.32 26.11
N ASP A 483 -12.18 -17.38 26.42
CA ASP A 483 -12.70 -18.75 26.39
C ASP A 483 -13.62 -18.96 27.60
N THR A 484 -14.92 -18.90 27.35
CA THR A 484 -15.97 -18.97 28.38
C THR A 484 -16.37 -20.40 28.68
N ASN A 485 -16.12 -21.33 27.76
CA ASN A 485 -16.50 -22.74 27.89
C ASN A 485 -15.33 -23.64 28.34
N ASN A 486 -14.10 -23.10 28.38
CA ASN A 486 -12.83 -23.73 28.73
C ASN A 486 -12.42 -24.91 27.83
N ASP A 487 -12.74 -24.86 26.55
CA ASP A 487 -12.34 -25.87 25.56
C ASP A 487 -10.95 -25.61 24.93
N GLY A 488 -10.33 -24.46 25.23
CA GLY A 488 -9.01 -24.08 24.77
C GLY A 488 -8.96 -23.57 23.33
N VAL A 489 -10.11 -23.35 22.71
CA VAL A 489 -10.29 -22.72 21.39
C VAL A 489 -11.22 -21.51 21.51
N ILE A 490 -11.46 -20.80 20.41
CA ILE A 490 -12.37 -19.64 20.38
C ILE A 490 -13.51 -19.93 19.41
N ASP A 491 -14.72 -20.04 19.92
CA ASP A 491 -15.92 -20.16 19.09
C ASP A 491 -16.39 -18.80 18.53
N PHE A 492 -17.38 -18.80 17.64
CA PHE A 492 -17.88 -17.56 17.03
C PHE A 492 -18.49 -16.58 18.05
N LYS A 493 -19.13 -17.08 19.11
CA LYS A 493 -19.76 -16.25 20.14
C LYS A 493 -18.68 -15.55 20.97
N GLU A 494 -17.62 -16.26 21.30
CA GLU A 494 -16.45 -15.74 22.01
C GLU A 494 -15.70 -14.73 21.15
N PHE A 495 -15.45 -15.05 19.87
CA PHE A 495 -14.86 -14.13 18.89
C PHE A 495 -15.62 -12.80 18.79
N LYS A 496 -16.97 -12.87 18.74
CA LYS A 496 -17.81 -11.67 18.74
C LYS A 496 -17.67 -10.87 20.04
N ALA A 497 -17.66 -11.54 21.19
CA ALA A 497 -17.50 -10.89 22.49
C ALA A 497 -16.14 -10.19 22.61
N MET A 498 -15.08 -10.81 22.06
CA MET A 498 -13.73 -10.23 21.98
C MET A 498 -13.71 -8.89 21.26
N LEU A 499 -14.26 -8.84 20.05
CA LEU A 499 -14.22 -7.65 19.22
C LEU A 499 -15.12 -6.54 19.78
N THR A 500 -16.22 -6.90 20.43
CA THR A 500 -17.21 -5.93 20.91
C THR A 500 -17.02 -5.49 22.37
N LYS A 501 -16.00 -6.00 23.07
CA LYS A 501 -15.75 -5.74 24.51
C LYS A 501 -15.75 -4.24 24.88
N TYR A 502 -15.11 -3.40 24.07
CA TYR A 502 -15.02 -1.95 24.28
C TYR A 502 -15.93 -1.14 23.35
N SER A 503 -16.94 -1.76 22.73
CA SER A 503 -17.84 -1.12 21.75
C SER A 503 -19.08 -0.44 22.38
N LYS A 504 -18.98 0.05 23.62
CA LYS A 504 -20.12 0.69 24.32
C LYS A 504 -20.32 2.13 23.91
#